data_AF-A0A9P5WVU4-F1
#
_entry.id   AF-A0A9P5WVU4-F1
#
_cell.length_a   1.000
_cell.length_b   1.000
_cell.length_c   1.000
_cell.angle_alpha   90.00
_cell.angle_beta   90.00
_cell.angle_gamma   90.00
#
_symmetry.space_group_name_H-M   'P 1'
#
loop_
_entity.id
_entity.type
_entity.pdbx_description
1 polymer ?
#
loop_
_entity_poly.entity_id
_entity_poly.type
_entity_poly.pdbx_seq_one_letter_code
_entity_poly.pdbx_strand_id
1 'polypeptide(L)' 'YTSDASFKNVVVKLKEYKNFVLKDDLIYLKENNTEVLCIPQVLVKGHSIHELIISKAHSILAHLSAQKTL' A
#
# COMPACT_ATOMS: atom_id res chain seq x y z
N TYR A 1 -1.73 5.49 8.22
CA TYR A 1 -2.98 4.70 8.36
C TYR A 1 -4.06 5.35 9.21
N THR A 2 -3.75 5.95 10.36
CA THR A 2 -4.74 6.55 11.28
C THR A 2 -5.49 7.77 10.73
N SER A 3 -4.91 8.47 9.75
CA SER A 3 -5.53 9.61 9.06
C SER A 3 -6.56 9.18 7.99
N ASP A 4 -6.68 7.88 7.72
CA ASP A 4 -7.61 7.33 6.74
C ASP A 4 -8.83 6.74 7.47
N ALA A 5 -10.04 7.19 7.13
CA ALA A 5 -11.26 6.73 7.81
C ALA A 5 -11.49 5.21 7.69
N SER A 6 -11.13 4.62 6.55
CA SER A 6 -11.29 3.19 6.27
C SER A 6 -10.29 2.35 7.06
N PHE A 7 -9.02 2.78 7.10
CA PHE A 7 -7.98 2.05 7.83
C PHE A 7 -7.89 2.38 9.32
N LYS A 8 -8.49 3.49 9.78
CA LYS A 8 -8.50 3.85 11.20
C LYS A 8 -9.12 2.75 12.05
N ASN A 9 -10.24 2.18 11.62
CA ASN A 9 -10.90 1.11 12.37
C ASN A 9 -10.12 -0.21 12.30
N VAL A 10 -9.47 -0.49 11.17
CA VAL A 10 -8.61 -1.66 10.98
C VAL A 10 -7.40 -1.59 11.92
N VAL A 11 -6.75 -0.43 12.05
CA VAL A 11 -5.63 -0.21 12.99
C VAL A 11 -6.06 -0.43 14.44
N VAL A 12 -7.22 0.13 14.83
CA VAL A 12 -7.72 0.02 16.21
C VAL A 12 -8.13 -1.42 16.54
N LYS A 13 -8.69 -2.14 15.57
CA LYS A 13 -9.20 -3.51 15.73
C LYS A 13 -8.34 -4.54 15.01
N LEU A 14 -7.03 -4.30 14.87
CA LEU A 14 -6.13 -5.19 14.13
C LEU A 14 -6.16 -6.63 14.68
N LYS A 15 -6.42 -6.78 15.99
CA LYS A 15 -6.62 -8.07 16.67
C LYS A 15 -7.91 -8.80 16.29
N GLU A 16 -8.96 -8.09 15.90
CA GLU A 16 -10.23 -8.70 15.47
C GLU A 16 -10.16 -9.16 14.01
N TYR A 17 -9.40 -8.43 13.18
CA TYR A 17 -9.23 -8.79 11.78
C TYR A 17 -8.00 -9.70 11.58
N LYS A 18 -8.19 -11.00 11.80
CA LYS A 18 -7.13 -12.04 11.66
C LYS A 18 -6.42 -12.07 10.32
N ASN A 19 -7.05 -11.52 9.28
CA ASN A 19 -6.49 -11.45 7.94
C ASN A 19 -5.54 -10.25 7.77
N PHE A 20 -5.50 -9.30 8.70
CA PHE A 20 -4.57 -8.17 8.62
C PHE A 20 -3.32 -8.42 9.45
N VAL A 21 -2.16 -8.07 8.88
CA VAL A 21 -0.87 -8.24 9.52
C VAL A 21 -0.11 -6.92 9.45
N LEU A 22 0.38 -6.46 10.59
CA LEU A 22 1.31 -5.33 10.66
C LEU A 22 2.74 -5.87 10.54
N LYS A 23 3.49 -5.42 9.53
CA LYS A 23 4.91 -5.72 9.34
C LYS A 23 5.60 -4.41 8.98
N ASP A 24 6.67 -4.04 9.69
CA ASP A 24 7.46 -2.84 9.39
C ASP A 24 6.62 -1.54 9.28
N ASP A 25 5.65 -1.37 10.20
CA ASP A 25 4.66 -0.27 10.21
C ASP A 25 3.68 -0.25 9.00
N LEU A 26 3.78 -1.24 8.11
CA LEU A 26 2.89 -1.43 6.97
C LEU A 26 1.82 -2.47 7.28
N ILE A 27 0.60 -2.21 6.83
CA ILE A 27 -0.53 -3.11 7.01
C ILE A 27 -0.68 -3.94 5.73
N TYR A 28 -0.73 -5.26 5.90
CA TYR A 28 -0.97 -6.22 4.82
C TYR A 28 -2.28 -6.95 5.06
N LEU A 29 -3.03 -7.22 3.99
CA LEU A 29 -4.15 -8.13 3.97
C LEU A 29 -3.67 -9.50 3.44
N LYS A 30 -3.81 -10.54 4.26
CA LYS A 30 -3.64 -11.94 3.89
C LYS A 30 -4.95 -12.48 3.35
N GLU A 31 -4.98 -12.81 2.08
CA GLU A 31 -6.12 -13.45 1.43
C GLU A 31 -5.63 -14.53 0.46
N ASN A 32 -6.20 -15.75 0.54
CA ASN A 32 -5.95 -16.86 -0.39
C ASN A 32 -4.46 -17.04 -0.78
N ASN A 33 -3.60 -17.22 0.23
CA ASN A 33 -2.15 -17.40 0.07
C ASN A 33 -1.38 -16.21 -0.51
N THR A 34 -2.02 -15.07 -0.68
CA THR A 34 -1.42 -13.82 -1.17
C THR A 34 -1.40 -12.78 -0.05
N GLU A 35 -0.36 -11.95 -0.03
CA GLU A 35 -0.25 -10.79 0.85
C GLU A 35 -0.36 -9.52 0.02
N VAL A 36 -1.40 -8.73 0.28
CA VAL A 36 -1.63 -7.46 -0.43
C VAL A 36 -1.32 -6.32 0.52
N LEU A 37 -0.46 -5.41 0.11
CA LEU A 37 -0.15 -4.20 0.88
C LEU A 37 -1.36 -3.27 0.87
N CYS A 38 -1.84 -2.90 2.06
CA CYS A 38 -2.89 -1.92 2.22
C CYS A 38 -2.31 -0.51 2.08
N ILE A 39 -2.75 0.22 1.06
CA ILE A 39 -2.34 1.61 0.85
C ILE A 39 -3.46 2.55 1.30
N PRO A 40 -3.22 3.42 2.31
CA PRO A 40 -4.23 4.36 2.77
C PRO A 40 -4.48 5.45 1.73
N GLN A 41 -5.73 5.91 1.63
CA GLN A 41 -6.15 7.01 0.78
C GLN A 41 -6.00 8.33 1.55
N VAL A 42 -4.74 8.77 1.69
CA VAL A 42 -4.39 10.02 2.37
C VAL A 42 -3.62 10.95 1.44
N LEU A 43 -3.77 12.26 1.68
CA LEU A 43 -2.95 13.28 1.05
C LEU A 43 -1.68 13.49 1.86
N VAL A 44 -0.52 13.34 1.22
CA VAL A 44 0.78 13.69 1.80
C VAL A 44 1.35 14.86 1.01
N LYS A 45 1.59 15.98 1.70
CA LYS A 45 2.04 17.24 1.07
C LYS A 45 1.13 17.70 -0.09
N GLY A 46 -0.18 17.45 0.02
CA GLY A 46 -1.18 17.81 -1.00
C GLY A 46 -1.32 16.79 -2.14
N HIS A 47 -0.54 15.71 -2.14
CA HIS A 47 -0.57 14.69 -3.19
C HIS A 47 -1.20 13.40 -2.67
N SER A 48 -2.01 12.71 -3.47
CA SER A 48 -2.53 11.39 -3.12
C SER A 48 -1.39 10.37 -3.07
N ILE A 49 -1.29 9.62 -1.97
CA ILE A 49 -0.32 8.52 -1.85
C ILE A 49 -0.52 7.47 -2.95
N HIS A 50 -1.77 7.21 -3.36
CA HIS A 50 -2.07 6.28 -4.45
C HIS A 50 -1.45 6.76 -5.77
N GLU A 51 -1.64 8.03 -6.11
CA GLU A 51 -1.05 8.62 -7.32
C GLU A 51 0.47 8.57 -7.29
N LEU A 52 1.08 8.88 -6.14
CA LEU A 52 2.53 8.83 -5.97
C LEU A 52 3.07 7.42 -6.21
N ILE A 53 2.41 6.39 -5.66
CA ILE A 53 2.81 4.98 -5.83
C ILE A 53 2.64 4.53 -7.27
N ILE A 54 1.50 4.85 -7.90
CA ILE A 54 1.23 4.52 -9.31
C ILE A 54 2.29 5.17 -10.21
N SER A 55 2.55 6.46 -10.02
CA SER A 55 3.57 7.20 -10.77
C SER A 55 4.96 6.60 -10.57
N LYS A 56 5.31 6.25 -9.34
CA LYS A 56 6.60 5.61 -9.02
C LYS A 56 6.72 4.23 -9.66
N ALA A 57 5.67 3.41 -9.62
CA ALA A 57 5.63 2.11 -10.26
C ALA A 57 5.81 2.23 -11.77
N HIS A 58 5.09 3.16 -12.42
CA HIS A 58 5.28 3.44 -13.85
C HIS A 58 6.69 3.89 -14.18
N SER A 59 7.30 4.77 -13.38
CA SER A 59 8.69 5.20 -13.59
C SER A 59 9.68 4.04 -13.48
N ILE A 60 9.52 3.18 -12.47
CA ILE A 60 10.34 1.98 -12.28
C ILE A 60 10.16 1.01 -13.46
N LEU A 61 8.92 0.71 -13.84
CA LEU A 61 8.61 -0.19 -14.95
C LEU A 61 9.10 0.34 -16.30
N ALA A 62 8.93 1.64 -16.57
CA ALA A 62 9.44 2.28 -17.77
C ALA A 62 10.96 2.24 -17.83
N HIS A 63 11.64 2.49 -16.71
CA HIS A 63 13.09 2.41 -16.62
C HIS A 63 13.61 0.96 -16.79
N LEU A 64 12.93 -0.02 -16.19
CA LEU A 64 13.26 -1.44 -16.34
C LEU A 64 12.97 -1.99 -17.75
N SER A 65 11.99 -1.42 -18.45
CA SER A 65 11.65 -1.85 -19.82
C SER A 65 12.71 -1.42 -20.84
N ALA A 66 13.37 -0.29 -20.62
CA ALA A 66 14.47 0.18 -21.47
C ALA A 66 15.72 -0.72 -21.45
N GLN A 67 15.82 -1.62 -20.46
CA GLN A 67 16.99 -2.51 -20.28
C GLN A 67 16.81 -3.88 -20.96
N LYS A 68 15.65 -4.16 -21.58
CA LYS A 68 15.36 -5.44 -22.27
C LYS A 68 15.58 -5.38 -23.79
N THR A 69 16.53 -4.59 -24.28
CA THR A 69 16.79 -4.48 -25.73
C THR A 69 18.28 -4.38 -26.08
N LEU A 70 19.09 -5.28 -25.51
CA LEU A 70 20.43 -5.58 -25.99
C LEU A 70 20.71 -7.09 -25.87
#